data_AF-A0A7V3JS64-F1
#
_entry.id   AF-A0A7V3JS64-F1
#
_cell.length_a   1.000
_cell.length_b   1.000
_cell.length_c   1.000
_cell.angle_alpha   90.00
_cell.angle_beta   90.00
_cell.angle_gamma   90.00
#
_symmetry.space_group_name_H-M   'P 1'
#
loop_
_entity.id
_entity.type
_entity.pdbx_description
1 polymer ?
#
loop_
_entity_poly.entity_id
_entity_poly.type
_entity_poly.pdbx_seq_one_letter_code
_entity_poly.pdbx_strand_id
1 'polypeptide(L)'
;MNKLACFGLILIFLLSFNYTNASIVNVTPYNNLNEENFFQLRSKELYGDTENLGTIILNDTEYILSENPNVTLEVGSIYTIEYIPAGGYVFDHWEIEGGELNMSEEERINIFYVTHNEGKIMAFYRNETIEEEEGLALGKSISLYIHELIEMHKENISEWILEHKILIKEKHEEKLKAIEEYQNETKQILLSIKNEIMELREKLKSKSISEEEYNIRMRILNKTLELRLMKRKEKLGHILGNISKTFSIKLKEEVEEIKNINFKFRDEMKKLKEIIKAEIEKTKKKKGHNE
;
A
#
# COMPACT_ATOMS: atom_id res chain seq x y z
N MET A 1 26.65 1.85 37.11
CA MET A 1 25.53 2.52 36.38
C MET A 1 24.42 1.50 36.17
N ASN A 2 23.19 1.88 36.56
CA ASN A 2 22.17 0.98 37.09
C ASN A 2 21.45 0.11 36.04
N LYS A 3 21.83 -1.16 35.93
CA LYS A 3 21.01 -2.18 35.23
C LYS A 3 19.62 -2.36 35.85
N LEU A 4 19.44 -2.07 37.15
CA LEU A 4 18.13 -2.07 37.79
C LEU A 4 17.19 -0.94 37.32
N ALA A 5 17.72 0.20 36.84
CA ALA A 5 16.89 1.31 36.36
C ALA A 5 16.22 1.00 35.01
N CYS A 6 16.91 0.27 34.12
CA CYS A 6 16.30 -0.21 32.86
C CYS A 6 15.24 -1.29 33.07
N PHE A 7 15.37 -2.12 34.11
CA PHE A 7 14.34 -3.13 34.43
C PHE A 7 13.07 -2.49 35.00
N GLY A 8 13.19 -1.44 35.82
CA GLY A 8 12.05 -0.67 36.29
C GLY A 8 11.29 0.01 35.15
N LEU A 9 11.99 0.65 34.20
CA LEU A 9 11.36 1.32 33.07
C LEU A 9 10.65 0.36 32.10
N ILE A 10 11.22 -0.83 31.84
CA ILE A 10 10.57 -1.83 30.97
C ILE A 10 9.35 -2.48 31.65
N LEU A 11 9.42 -2.72 32.97
CA LEU A 11 8.28 -3.25 33.71
C LEU A 11 7.16 -2.20 33.87
N ILE A 12 7.50 -0.92 34.04
CA ILE A 12 6.56 0.20 34.00
C ILE A 12 5.95 0.35 32.61
N PHE A 13 6.73 0.18 31.52
CA PHE A 13 6.20 0.19 30.14
C PHE A 13 5.23 -0.97 29.86
N LEU A 14 5.51 -2.16 30.39
CA LEU A 14 4.66 -3.35 30.21
C LEU A 14 3.43 -3.37 31.13
N LEU A 15 3.51 -2.75 32.32
CA LEU A 15 2.37 -2.59 33.23
C LEU A 15 1.48 -1.40 32.83
N SER A 16 2.04 -0.33 32.27
CA SER A 16 1.25 0.77 31.71
C SER A 16 0.49 0.37 30.44
N PHE A 17 1.01 -0.58 29.65
CA PHE A 17 0.26 -1.14 28.52
C PHE A 17 -0.92 -2.05 28.92
N ASN A 18 -0.92 -2.60 30.13
CA ASN A 18 -2.00 -3.46 30.63
C ASN A 18 -3.01 -2.73 31.54
N TYR A 19 -2.84 -1.42 31.76
CA TYR A 19 -3.73 -0.61 32.60
C TYR A 19 -4.13 0.73 31.98
N THR A 20 -3.87 0.95 30.69
CA THR A 20 -4.80 1.74 29.90
C THR A 20 -6.04 0.87 29.74
N ASN A 21 -7.10 1.28 30.43
CA ASN A 21 -8.47 0.87 30.14
C ASN A 21 -8.59 0.56 28.65
N ALA A 22 -9.29 -0.52 28.32
CA ALA A 22 -10.13 -0.49 27.14
C ALA A 22 -11.10 0.68 27.35
N SER A 23 -10.61 1.91 27.13
CA SER A 23 -11.40 2.95 26.54
C SER A 23 -11.89 2.26 25.29
N ILE A 24 -13.12 1.77 25.36
CA ILE A 24 -14.00 1.71 24.23
C ILE A 24 -13.80 3.10 23.63
N VAL A 25 -12.91 3.19 22.64
CA VAL A 25 -12.91 4.29 21.70
C VAL A 25 -14.26 4.07 21.07
N ASN A 26 -15.28 4.71 21.65
CA ASN A 26 -16.44 5.10 20.90
C ASN A 26 -15.80 5.93 19.80
N VAL A 27 -15.49 5.27 18.69
CA VAL A 27 -15.35 5.91 17.41
C VAL A 27 -16.72 6.52 17.24
N THR A 28 -16.87 7.74 17.76
CA THR A 28 -17.96 8.60 17.34
C THR A 28 -17.79 8.59 15.83
N PRO A 29 -18.74 8.04 15.06
CA PRO A 29 -18.67 8.13 13.62
C PRO A 29 -18.42 9.61 13.36
N TYR A 30 -17.28 9.90 12.75
CA TYR A 30 -16.90 11.26 12.40
C TYR A 30 -17.89 11.63 11.30
N ASN A 31 -19.09 12.01 11.70
CA ASN A 31 -20.11 12.60 10.86
C ASN A 31 -19.59 13.99 10.54
N ASN A 32 -18.59 14.05 9.66
CA ASN A 32 -18.20 15.24 8.95
C ASN A 32 -19.32 15.52 7.93
N LEU A 33 -20.47 15.92 8.45
CA LEU A 33 -21.58 16.43 7.67
C LEU A 33 -21.07 17.75 7.06
N ASN A 34 -20.87 17.73 5.74
CA ASN A 34 -20.62 18.85 4.82
C ASN A 34 -19.27 18.83 4.08
N GLU A 35 -18.56 17.70 4.01
CA GLU A 35 -17.68 17.48 2.84
C GLU A 35 -18.57 16.92 1.74
N GLU A 36 -19.12 17.83 0.93
CA GLU A 36 -19.84 17.46 -0.28
C GLU A 36 -18.91 16.64 -1.18
N ASN A 37 -19.34 15.44 -1.57
CA ASN A 37 -18.55 14.61 -2.45
C ASN A 37 -18.52 15.25 -3.83
N PHE A 38 -17.35 15.65 -4.32
CA PHE A 38 -17.23 16.35 -5.60
C PHE A 38 -16.20 15.69 -6.51
N PHE A 39 -16.67 15.29 -7.68
CA PHE A 39 -15.84 14.80 -8.77
C PHE A 39 -15.83 15.81 -9.90
N GLN A 40 -14.63 16.14 -10.37
CA GLN A 40 -14.47 16.97 -11.54
C GLN A 40 -14.42 16.11 -12.80
N LEU A 41 -15.33 16.36 -13.73
CA LEU A 41 -15.33 15.72 -15.04
C LEU A 41 -14.51 16.54 -16.03
N ARG A 42 -13.54 15.92 -16.71
CA ARG A 42 -12.68 16.58 -17.71
C ARG A 42 -12.44 15.68 -18.91
N SER A 43 -11.99 16.29 -20.00
CA SER A 43 -11.37 15.55 -21.11
C SER A 43 -10.14 16.28 -21.64
N LYS A 44 -9.23 15.55 -22.27
CA LYS A 44 -7.98 16.10 -22.82
C LYS A 44 -7.58 15.41 -24.11
N GLU A 45 -7.18 16.21 -25.09
CA GLU A 45 -6.61 15.69 -26.32
C GLU A 45 -5.20 15.12 -26.10
N LEU A 46 -4.99 13.92 -26.59
CA LEU A 46 -3.70 13.26 -26.63
C LEU A 46 -2.84 13.92 -27.71
N TYR A 47 -1.74 14.53 -27.30
CA TYR A 47 -0.78 15.25 -28.16
C TYR A 47 -1.29 16.57 -28.78
N GLY A 48 -2.46 17.05 -28.37
CA GLY A 48 -2.99 18.34 -28.77
C GLY A 48 -3.20 19.29 -27.60
N ASP A 49 -3.80 20.44 -27.89
CA ASP A 49 -4.06 21.50 -26.91
C ASP A 49 -5.54 21.65 -26.56
N THR A 50 -6.41 20.79 -27.11
CA THR A 50 -7.85 20.85 -26.79
C THR A 50 -8.17 20.10 -25.49
N GLU A 51 -9.09 20.67 -24.71
CA GLU A 51 -9.58 20.11 -23.45
C GLU A 51 -11.10 20.30 -23.36
N ASN A 52 -11.75 19.46 -22.55
CA ASN A 52 -13.18 19.54 -22.21
C ASN A 52 -14.12 19.48 -23.42
N LEU A 53 -13.75 18.70 -24.45
CA LEU A 53 -14.62 18.33 -25.56
C LEU A 53 -15.40 17.04 -25.24
N GLY A 54 -16.51 16.81 -25.96
CA GLY A 54 -17.29 15.58 -25.84
C GLY A 54 -18.24 15.54 -24.63
N THR A 55 -18.68 14.34 -24.33
CA THR A 55 -19.70 14.06 -23.30
C THR A 55 -19.29 12.84 -22.50
N ILE A 56 -19.34 12.96 -21.16
CA ILE A 56 -19.20 11.81 -20.25
C ILE A 56 -20.60 11.36 -19.85
N ILE A 57 -20.86 10.06 -19.87
CA ILE A 57 -22.11 9.46 -19.42
C ILE A 57 -21.82 8.66 -18.15
N LEU A 58 -22.51 8.97 -17.04
CA LEU A 58 -22.45 8.19 -15.79
C LEU A 58 -23.84 7.64 -15.46
N ASN A 59 -23.99 6.31 -15.41
CA ASN A 59 -25.29 5.65 -15.17
C ASN A 59 -26.41 6.28 -16.04
N ASP A 60 -26.18 6.37 -17.35
CA ASP A 60 -27.10 6.95 -18.34
C ASP A 60 -27.37 8.47 -18.21
N THR A 61 -26.68 9.16 -17.29
CA THR A 61 -26.76 10.63 -17.15
C THR A 61 -25.65 11.28 -17.96
N GLU A 62 -26.02 12.15 -18.91
CA GLU A 62 -25.08 12.84 -19.80
C GLU A 62 -24.54 14.13 -19.17
N TYR A 63 -23.22 14.32 -19.29
CA TYR A 63 -22.50 15.49 -18.82
C TYR A 63 -21.68 16.09 -19.97
N ILE A 64 -22.11 17.24 -20.47
CA ILE A 64 -21.42 17.97 -21.54
C ILE A 64 -20.22 18.71 -20.94
N LEU A 65 -19.01 18.36 -21.38
CA LEU A 65 -17.79 18.82 -20.72
C LEU A 65 -17.46 20.30 -20.94
N SER A 66 -17.99 20.92 -22.00
CA SER A 66 -17.81 22.36 -22.25
C SER A 66 -18.42 23.24 -21.15
N GLU A 67 -19.30 22.69 -20.32
CA GLU A 67 -19.92 23.36 -19.17
C GLU A 67 -19.14 23.17 -17.86
N ASN A 68 -18.01 22.45 -17.89
CA ASN A 68 -17.20 22.06 -16.73
C ASN A 68 -18.03 21.46 -15.58
N PRO A 69 -18.72 20.34 -15.80
CA PRO A 69 -19.59 19.77 -14.79
C PRO A 69 -18.77 19.20 -13.62
N ASN A 70 -19.12 19.65 -12.41
CA ASN A 70 -18.79 18.94 -11.17
C ASN A 70 -19.97 18.06 -10.81
N VAL A 71 -19.71 16.83 -10.38
CA VAL A 71 -20.75 15.85 -10.05
C VAL A 71 -20.57 15.32 -8.63
N THR A 72 -21.68 15.04 -7.98
CA THR A 72 -21.67 14.42 -6.64
C THR A 72 -21.91 12.93 -6.79
N LEU A 73 -20.93 12.14 -6.36
CA LEU A 73 -20.97 10.68 -6.41
C LEU A 73 -20.95 10.12 -4.99
N GLU A 74 -21.67 9.03 -4.79
CA GLU A 74 -21.76 8.38 -3.48
C GLU A 74 -20.58 7.41 -3.31
N VAL A 75 -19.81 7.57 -2.22
CA VAL A 75 -18.71 6.64 -1.89
C VAL A 75 -19.25 5.24 -1.66
N GLY A 76 -18.60 4.24 -2.24
CA GLY A 76 -19.04 2.85 -2.23
C GLY A 76 -20.08 2.51 -3.30
N SER A 77 -20.49 3.47 -4.13
CA SER A 77 -21.36 3.21 -5.28
C SER A 77 -20.57 2.84 -6.53
N ILE A 78 -21.26 2.15 -7.44
CA ILE A 78 -20.76 1.72 -8.74
C ILE A 78 -21.50 2.50 -9.83
N TYR A 79 -20.74 3.03 -10.78
CA TYR A 79 -21.25 3.75 -11.95
C TYR A 79 -20.77 3.08 -13.23
N THR A 80 -21.64 2.94 -14.23
CA THR A 80 -21.20 2.76 -15.61
C THR A 80 -20.65 4.08 -16.11
N ILE A 81 -19.55 4.04 -16.86
CA ILE A 81 -18.94 5.22 -17.45
C ILE A 81 -18.65 5.01 -18.93
N GLU A 82 -19.06 5.98 -19.75
CA GLU A 82 -18.79 6.05 -21.19
C GLU A 82 -18.35 7.47 -21.56
N TYR A 83 -17.50 7.58 -22.59
CA TYR A 83 -17.11 8.86 -23.18
C TYR A 83 -17.44 8.87 -24.67
N ILE A 84 -18.19 9.89 -25.07
CA ILE A 84 -18.49 10.20 -26.47
C ILE A 84 -17.65 11.41 -26.87
N PRO A 85 -16.59 11.23 -27.67
CA PRO A 85 -15.78 12.35 -28.15
C PRO A 85 -16.59 13.30 -29.04
N ALA A 86 -16.12 14.55 -29.16
CA ALA A 86 -16.63 15.46 -30.18
C ALA A 86 -16.33 14.92 -31.60
N GLY A 87 -17.10 15.37 -32.60
CA GLY A 87 -16.91 14.93 -33.99
C GLY A 87 -15.49 15.20 -34.51
N GLY A 88 -14.90 14.19 -35.19
CA GLY A 88 -13.51 14.23 -35.63
C GLY A 88 -12.50 13.79 -34.57
N TYR A 89 -12.96 13.20 -33.46
CA TYR A 89 -12.11 12.63 -32.42
C TYR A 89 -12.55 11.20 -32.06
N VAL A 90 -11.60 10.41 -31.58
CA VAL A 90 -11.81 9.05 -31.09
C VAL A 90 -11.36 8.98 -29.63
N PHE A 91 -12.09 8.23 -28.81
CA PHE A 91 -11.71 7.95 -27.43
C PHE A 91 -10.42 7.12 -27.38
N ASP A 92 -9.57 7.40 -26.40
CA ASP A 92 -8.29 6.72 -26.21
C ASP A 92 -8.29 5.92 -24.89
N HIS A 93 -8.29 6.59 -23.74
CA HIS A 93 -8.30 5.95 -22.42
C HIS A 93 -8.87 6.87 -21.32
N TRP A 94 -8.99 6.34 -20.10
CA TRP A 94 -9.42 7.06 -18.90
C TRP A 94 -8.25 7.26 -17.92
N GLU A 95 -8.25 8.38 -17.20
CA GLU A 95 -7.45 8.61 -15.99
C GLU A 95 -8.40 9.04 -14.86
N ILE A 96 -8.33 8.33 -13.73
CA ILE A 96 -9.29 8.49 -12.63
C ILE A 96 -8.55 8.69 -11.31
N GLU A 97 -8.92 9.75 -10.59
CA GLU A 97 -8.53 10.04 -9.22
C GLU A 97 -9.77 9.90 -8.32
N GLY A 98 -9.61 9.35 -7.12
CA GLY A 98 -10.70 9.21 -6.14
C GLY A 98 -11.58 7.96 -6.30
N GLY A 99 -11.22 7.04 -7.19
CA GLY A 99 -11.92 5.76 -7.36
C GLY A 99 -11.11 4.72 -8.12
N GLU A 100 -11.74 3.59 -8.42
CA GLU A 100 -11.16 2.46 -9.16
C GLU A 100 -11.94 2.23 -10.45
N LEU A 101 -11.23 1.98 -11.55
CA LEU A 101 -11.82 1.68 -12.85
C LEU A 101 -11.58 0.23 -13.22
N ASN A 102 -12.65 -0.48 -13.56
CA ASN A 102 -12.58 -1.79 -14.18
C ASN A 102 -12.88 -1.62 -15.67
N MET A 103 -11.85 -1.81 -16.50
CA MET A 103 -11.96 -1.68 -17.95
C MET A 103 -12.43 -3.00 -18.56
N SER A 104 -13.48 -2.94 -19.39
CA SER A 104 -13.90 -4.08 -20.20
C SER A 104 -13.09 -4.08 -21.50
N GLU A 105 -12.41 -5.19 -21.84
CA GLU A 105 -11.67 -5.31 -23.10
C GLU A 105 -12.60 -5.28 -24.34
N GLU A 106 -13.89 -5.56 -24.16
CA GLU A 106 -14.84 -5.78 -25.25
C GLU A 106 -15.88 -4.66 -25.41
N GLU A 107 -16.00 -3.74 -24.43
CA GLU A 107 -17.10 -2.76 -24.40
C GLU A 107 -16.60 -1.32 -24.23
N ARG A 108 -17.31 -0.36 -24.85
CA ARG A 108 -17.09 1.10 -24.64
C ARG A 108 -17.49 1.56 -23.24
N ILE A 109 -18.16 0.69 -22.49
CA ILE A 109 -18.70 0.95 -21.17
C ILE A 109 -17.75 0.35 -20.14
N ASN A 110 -17.22 1.20 -19.26
CA ASN A 110 -16.40 0.76 -18.15
C ASN A 110 -17.19 0.85 -16.83
N ILE A 111 -16.69 0.16 -15.80
CA ILE A 111 -17.28 0.19 -14.46
C ILE A 111 -16.38 1.01 -13.54
N PHE A 112 -16.91 2.08 -12.98
CA PHE A 112 -16.24 2.97 -12.04
C PHE A 112 -16.76 2.77 -10.61
N TYR A 113 -15.86 2.50 -9.67
CA TYR A 113 -16.15 2.35 -8.25
C TYR A 113 -15.59 3.51 -7.44
N VAL A 114 -16.45 4.21 -6.70
CA VAL A 114 -16.08 5.43 -5.96
C VAL A 114 -15.48 5.05 -4.61
N THR A 115 -14.21 5.40 -4.36
CA THR A 115 -13.51 5.05 -3.11
C THR A 115 -13.23 6.25 -2.22
N HIS A 116 -13.28 7.47 -2.76
CA HIS A 116 -13.01 8.72 -2.03
C HIS A 116 -14.15 9.72 -2.23
N ASN A 117 -14.26 10.69 -1.31
CA ASN A 117 -15.26 11.74 -1.36
C ASN A 117 -15.01 12.73 -2.51
N GLU A 118 -13.75 12.93 -2.89
CA GLU A 118 -13.37 13.84 -3.97
C GLU A 118 -12.49 13.14 -4.99
N GLY A 119 -12.53 13.64 -6.22
CA GLY A 119 -11.72 13.07 -7.28
C GLY A 119 -11.90 13.75 -8.63
N LYS A 120 -11.34 13.10 -9.64
CA LYS A 120 -11.27 13.62 -11.00
C LYS A 120 -11.43 12.47 -11.98
N ILE A 121 -12.33 12.63 -12.93
CA ILE A 121 -12.56 11.66 -14.00
C ILE A 121 -12.15 12.35 -15.30
N MET A 122 -11.06 11.89 -15.92
CA MET A 122 -10.52 12.46 -17.14
C MET A 122 -10.59 11.46 -18.31
N ALA A 123 -11.28 11.84 -19.38
CA ALA A 123 -11.25 11.12 -20.65
C ALA A 123 -10.15 11.66 -21.56
N PHE A 124 -9.31 10.77 -22.10
CA PHE A 124 -8.36 11.13 -23.15
C PHE A 124 -8.93 10.77 -24.52
N TYR A 125 -8.71 11.65 -25.49
CA TYR A 125 -9.19 11.48 -26.87
C TYR A 125 -8.15 11.96 -27.87
N ARG A 126 -8.27 11.55 -29.14
CA ARG A 126 -7.33 11.91 -30.21
C ARG A 126 -8.06 12.25 -31.50
N ASN A 127 -7.51 13.15 -32.30
CA ASN A 127 -8.11 13.57 -33.56
C ASN A 127 -8.12 12.38 -34.57
N GLU A 128 -9.30 12.07 -35.10
CA GLU A 128 -9.57 10.99 -36.05
C GLU A 128 -8.92 11.27 -37.42
N THR A 129 -8.78 12.55 -37.78
CA THR A 129 -8.37 13.02 -39.11
C THR A 129 -6.85 13.02 -39.36
N ILE A 130 -6.02 12.49 -38.44
CA ILE A 130 -4.54 12.43 -38.61
C ILE A 130 -4.12 11.08 -39.24
N GLU A 131 -4.98 10.45 -40.01
CA GLU A 131 -4.60 9.37 -40.92
C GLU A 131 -4.33 9.99 -42.30
N GLU A 132 -3.12 9.78 -42.85
CA GLU A 132 -2.66 10.10 -44.23
C GLU A 132 -1.67 11.26 -44.46
N GLU A 133 -0.96 11.81 -43.46
CA GLU A 133 0.33 12.49 -43.73
C GLU A 133 1.52 11.56 -43.40
N GLU A 134 2.00 10.83 -44.41
CA GLU A 134 3.17 9.91 -44.36
C GLU A 134 4.47 10.56 -43.80
N GLY A 135 4.49 11.87 -43.59
CA GLY A 135 5.61 12.62 -42.99
C GLY A 135 5.61 12.72 -41.46
N LEU A 136 4.45 12.54 -40.80
CA LEU A 136 4.29 12.65 -39.34
C LEU A 136 4.33 11.29 -38.60
N ALA A 137 4.32 10.18 -39.35
CA ALA A 137 4.23 8.81 -38.81
C ALA A 137 5.39 8.45 -37.86
N LEU A 138 6.61 8.91 -38.14
CA LEU A 138 7.78 8.52 -37.35
C LEU A 138 7.79 9.17 -35.96
N GLY A 139 7.45 10.46 -35.88
CA GLY A 139 7.38 11.17 -34.59
C GLY A 139 6.32 10.55 -33.69
N LYS A 140 5.15 10.23 -34.26
CA LYS A 140 4.05 9.56 -33.58
C LYS A 140 4.43 8.15 -33.12
N SER A 141 5.06 7.33 -33.97
CA SER A 141 5.48 5.98 -33.61
C SER A 141 6.53 5.98 -32.50
N ILE A 142 7.49 6.91 -32.55
CA ILE A 142 8.48 7.09 -31.49
C ILE A 142 7.79 7.49 -30.18
N SER A 143 6.86 8.45 -30.23
CA SER A 143 6.12 8.92 -29.05
C SER A 143 5.32 7.78 -28.41
N LEU A 144 4.60 7.00 -29.21
CA LEU A 144 3.84 5.84 -28.73
C LEU A 144 4.76 4.82 -28.07
N TYR A 145 5.90 4.49 -28.69
CA TYR A 145 6.85 3.55 -28.12
C TYR A 145 7.49 4.06 -26.82
N ILE A 146 7.83 5.37 -26.73
CA ILE A 146 8.30 5.98 -25.47
C ILE A 146 7.22 5.84 -24.39
N HIS A 147 5.97 6.12 -24.74
CA HIS A 147 4.86 6.06 -23.81
C HIS A 147 4.64 4.62 -23.30
N GLU A 148 4.58 3.64 -24.20
CA GLU A 148 4.49 2.21 -23.84
C GLU A 148 5.62 1.78 -22.90
N LEU A 149 6.86 2.21 -23.18
CA LEU A 149 8.01 1.93 -22.32
C LEU A 149 7.87 2.54 -20.91
N ILE A 150 7.34 3.76 -20.84
CA ILE A 150 7.09 4.46 -19.57
C ILE A 150 5.97 3.75 -18.79
N GLU A 151 4.87 3.38 -19.43
CA GLU A 151 3.76 2.69 -18.77
C GLU A 151 4.18 1.32 -18.27
N MET A 152 4.88 0.53 -19.08
CA MET A 152 5.46 -0.74 -18.64
C MET A 152 6.40 -0.55 -17.43
N HIS A 153 7.22 0.50 -17.41
CA HIS A 153 8.10 0.77 -16.27
C HIS A 153 7.32 1.16 -15.01
N LYS A 154 6.27 1.97 -15.15
CA LYS A 154 5.38 2.35 -14.04
C LYS A 154 4.66 1.13 -13.47
N GLU A 155 4.17 0.24 -14.32
CA GLU A 155 3.51 -1.01 -13.92
C GLU A 155 4.46 -1.88 -13.10
N ASN A 156 5.67 -2.14 -13.60
CA ASN A 156 6.70 -2.90 -12.88
C ASN A 156 7.03 -2.29 -11.50
N ILE A 157 7.14 -0.95 -11.41
CA ILE A 157 7.38 -0.28 -10.11
C ILE A 157 6.16 -0.44 -9.19
N SER A 158 4.95 -0.33 -9.72
CA SER A 158 3.71 -0.41 -8.95
C SER A 158 3.49 -1.81 -8.38
N GLU A 159 3.72 -2.84 -9.19
CA GLU A 159 3.73 -4.24 -8.77
C GLU A 159 4.73 -4.46 -7.63
N TRP A 160 5.98 -4.01 -7.80
CA TRP A 160 6.99 -4.11 -6.75
C TRP A 160 6.57 -3.39 -5.45
N ILE A 161 5.98 -2.20 -5.53
CA ILE A 161 5.49 -1.46 -4.35
C ILE A 161 4.42 -2.27 -3.61
N LEU A 162 3.53 -2.95 -4.34
CA LEU A 162 2.48 -3.78 -3.76
C LEU A 162 3.09 -4.99 -3.03
N GLU A 163 4.01 -5.71 -3.66
CA GLU A 163 4.72 -6.84 -3.06
C GLU A 163 5.46 -6.42 -1.78
N HIS A 164 6.15 -5.29 -1.82
CA HIS A 164 6.85 -4.72 -0.68
C HIS A 164 5.91 -4.42 0.50
N LYS A 165 4.73 -3.83 0.23
CA LYS A 165 3.70 -3.58 1.24
C LYS A 165 3.19 -4.88 1.87
N ILE A 166 2.96 -5.91 1.06
CA ILE A 166 2.54 -7.24 1.54
C ILE A 166 3.61 -7.81 2.47
N LEU A 167 4.89 -7.78 2.07
CA LEU A 167 5.99 -8.26 2.91
C LEU A 167 6.05 -7.54 4.26
N ILE A 168 5.94 -6.21 4.28
CA ILE A 168 5.96 -5.43 5.53
C ILE A 168 4.83 -5.90 6.46
N LYS A 169 3.63 -6.09 5.91
CA LYS A 169 2.45 -6.55 6.66
C LYS A 169 2.67 -7.95 7.23
N GLU A 170 3.12 -8.90 6.41
CA GLU A 170 3.42 -10.27 6.85
C GLU A 170 4.43 -10.29 8.01
N LYS A 171 5.51 -9.51 7.90
CA LYS A 171 6.52 -9.44 8.97
C LYS A 171 6.03 -8.72 10.22
N HIS A 172 5.09 -7.81 10.10
CA HIS A 172 4.42 -7.22 11.24
C HIS A 172 3.54 -8.26 11.96
N GLU A 173 2.75 -9.01 11.22
CA GLU A 173 1.90 -10.09 11.74
C GLU A 173 2.72 -11.19 12.43
N GLU A 174 3.86 -11.61 11.84
CA GLU A 174 4.78 -12.54 12.47
C GLU A 174 5.29 -12.04 13.84
N LYS A 175 5.61 -10.74 13.95
CA LYS A 175 6.04 -10.13 15.22
C LYS A 175 4.92 -10.12 16.24
N LEU A 176 3.71 -9.72 15.84
CA LEU A 176 2.55 -9.69 16.72
C LEU A 176 2.24 -11.07 17.28
N LYS A 177 2.25 -12.10 16.42
CA LYS A 177 2.06 -13.50 16.83
C LYS A 177 3.11 -13.96 17.84
N ALA A 178 4.38 -13.62 17.64
CA ALA A 178 5.44 -13.96 18.59
C ALA A 178 5.26 -13.28 19.97
N ILE A 179 4.78 -12.02 19.97
CA ILE A 179 4.48 -11.27 21.19
C ILE A 179 3.28 -11.88 21.92
N GLU A 180 2.22 -12.22 21.19
CA GLU A 180 1.03 -12.85 21.74
C GLU A 180 1.36 -14.22 22.37
N GLU A 181 2.14 -15.06 21.69
CA GLU A 181 2.60 -16.34 22.24
C GLU A 181 3.37 -16.12 23.56
N TYR A 182 4.28 -15.16 23.60
CA TYR A 182 5.03 -14.81 24.82
C TYR A 182 4.10 -14.33 25.96
N GLN A 183 3.11 -13.51 25.66
CA GLN A 183 2.13 -13.04 26.65
C GLN A 183 1.30 -14.21 27.20
N ASN A 184 0.82 -15.09 26.33
CA ASN A 184 0.06 -16.28 26.72
C ASN A 184 0.89 -17.22 27.60
N GLU A 185 2.13 -17.53 27.19
CA GLU A 185 3.05 -18.35 28.00
C GLU A 185 3.34 -17.71 29.37
N THR A 186 3.54 -16.39 29.41
CA THR A 186 3.77 -15.63 30.65
C THR A 186 2.56 -15.71 31.58
N LYS A 187 1.35 -15.55 31.04
CA LYS A 187 0.09 -15.70 31.79
C LYS A 187 -0.03 -17.09 32.43
N GLN A 188 0.30 -18.14 31.68
CA GLN A 188 0.28 -19.51 32.19
C GLN A 188 1.31 -19.74 33.32
N ILE A 189 2.52 -19.20 33.18
CA ILE A 189 3.54 -19.28 34.24
C ILE A 189 3.04 -18.60 35.53
N LEU A 190 2.48 -17.40 35.40
CA LEU A 190 1.95 -16.65 36.55
C LEU A 190 0.79 -17.39 37.22
N LEU A 191 -0.11 -17.99 36.44
CA LEU A 191 -1.22 -18.77 36.97
C LEU A 191 -0.75 -20.01 37.74
N SER A 192 0.23 -20.75 37.19
CA SER A 192 0.85 -21.90 37.88
C SER A 192 1.45 -21.50 39.23
N ILE A 193 2.27 -20.44 39.26
CA ILE A 193 2.90 -19.97 40.49
C ILE A 193 1.85 -19.48 41.51
N LYS A 194 0.79 -18.81 41.05
CA LYS A 194 -0.31 -18.39 41.92
C LYS A 194 -0.99 -19.59 42.59
N ASN A 195 -1.26 -20.65 41.85
CA ASN A 195 -1.87 -21.87 42.38
C ASN A 195 -0.94 -22.54 43.42
N GLU A 196 0.36 -22.66 43.12
CA GLU A 196 1.34 -23.21 44.05
C GLU A 196 1.43 -22.39 45.36
N ILE A 197 1.37 -21.06 45.28
CA ILE A 197 1.31 -20.19 46.46
C ILE A 197 0.03 -20.44 47.27
N MET A 198 -1.12 -20.60 46.62
CA MET A 198 -2.38 -20.90 47.30
C MET A 198 -2.31 -22.23 48.05
N GLU A 199 -1.76 -23.27 47.44
CA GLU A 199 -1.57 -24.57 48.09
C GLU A 199 -0.64 -24.48 49.31
N LEU A 200 0.46 -23.72 49.21
CA LEU A 200 1.38 -23.51 50.35
C LEU A 200 0.69 -22.80 51.50
N ARG A 201 -0.18 -21.82 51.21
CA ARG A 201 -0.96 -21.10 52.24
C ARG A 201 -1.95 -22.03 52.94
N GLU A 202 -2.65 -22.88 52.19
CA GLU A 202 -3.56 -23.86 52.79
C GLU A 202 -2.82 -24.88 53.66
N LYS A 203 -1.63 -25.34 53.21
CA LYS A 203 -0.78 -26.24 54.00
C LYS A 203 -0.28 -25.59 55.29
N LEU A 204 0.07 -24.31 55.27
CA LEU A 204 0.47 -23.56 56.45
C LEU A 204 -0.71 -23.41 57.42
N LYS A 205 -1.90 -23.06 56.90
CA LYS A 205 -3.14 -22.89 57.69
C LYS A 205 -3.57 -24.19 58.37
N SER A 206 -3.43 -25.34 57.70
CA SER A 206 -3.69 -26.66 58.27
C SER A 206 -2.58 -27.17 59.21
N LYS A 207 -1.50 -26.39 59.41
CA LYS A 207 -0.29 -26.76 60.17
C LYS A 207 0.41 -28.02 59.63
N SER A 208 0.20 -28.36 58.35
CA SER A 208 0.87 -29.50 57.70
C SER A 208 2.34 -29.21 57.35
N ILE A 209 2.73 -27.93 57.31
CA ILE A 209 4.10 -27.46 57.16
C ILE A 209 4.40 -26.39 58.23
N SER A 210 5.68 -26.23 58.57
CA SER A 210 6.12 -25.14 59.45
C SER A 210 6.22 -23.81 58.71
N GLU A 211 6.28 -22.71 59.45
CA GLU A 211 6.48 -21.36 58.88
C GLU A 211 7.83 -21.24 58.17
N GLU A 212 8.89 -21.82 58.73
CA GLU A 212 10.22 -21.81 58.09
C GLU A 212 10.21 -22.58 56.77
N GLU A 213 9.54 -23.74 56.73
CA GLU A 213 9.40 -24.50 55.49
C GLU A 213 8.62 -23.71 54.43
N TYR A 214 7.52 -23.04 54.83
CA TYR A 214 6.77 -22.14 53.95
C TYR A 214 7.68 -21.04 53.37
N ASN A 215 8.47 -20.37 54.21
CA ASN A 215 9.38 -19.30 53.80
C ASN A 215 10.49 -19.79 52.84
N ILE A 216 11.02 -21.00 53.06
CA ILE A 216 11.99 -21.62 52.15
C ILE A 216 11.33 -21.90 50.79
N ARG A 217 10.13 -22.52 50.78
CA ARG A 217 9.43 -22.82 49.52
C ARG A 217 9.03 -21.56 48.76
N MET A 218 8.58 -20.51 49.44
CA MET A 218 8.30 -19.21 48.82
C MET A 218 9.53 -18.61 48.15
N ARG A 219 10.71 -18.67 48.79
CA ARG A 219 11.98 -18.23 48.19
C ARG A 219 12.32 -19.02 46.92
N ILE A 220 12.08 -20.34 46.93
CA ILE A 220 12.30 -21.21 45.78
C ILE A 220 11.33 -20.88 44.64
N LEU A 221 10.04 -20.68 44.92
CA LEU A 221 9.03 -20.30 43.93
C LEU A 221 9.37 -18.98 43.25
N ASN A 222 9.78 -17.97 44.02
CA ASN A 222 10.17 -16.67 43.48
C ASN A 222 11.36 -16.79 42.51
N LYS A 223 12.41 -17.51 42.90
CA LYS A 223 13.56 -17.78 42.01
C LYS A 223 13.14 -18.56 40.77
N THR A 224 12.23 -19.52 40.92
CA THR A 224 11.73 -20.32 39.80
C THR A 224 10.94 -19.45 38.82
N LEU A 225 10.08 -18.57 39.30
CA LEU A 225 9.35 -17.59 38.49
C LEU A 225 10.31 -16.70 37.71
N GLU A 226 11.28 -16.10 38.40
CA GLU A 226 12.29 -15.22 37.79
C GLU A 226 13.04 -15.92 36.66
N LEU A 227 13.55 -17.12 36.91
CA LEU A 227 14.27 -17.91 35.90
C LEU A 227 13.38 -18.27 34.70
N ARG A 228 12.13 -18.66 34.94
CA ARG A 228 11.19 -19.00 33.86
C ARG A 228 10.87 -17.77 33.00
N LEU A 229 10.59 -16.62 33.63
CA LEU A 229 10.31 -15.38 32.90
C LEU A 229 11.53 -14.89 32.12
N MET A 230 12.74 -14.98 32.70
CA MET A 230 13.99 -14.61 32.02
C MET A 230 14.21 -15.45 30.77
N LYS A 231 14.10 -16.78 30.87
CA LYS A 231 14.24 -17.68 29.71
C LYS A 231 13.23 -17.37 28.60
N ARG A 232 11.98 -17.06 28.95
CA ARG A 232 10.95 -16.69 27.97
C ARG A 232 11.26 -15.35 27.28
N LYS A 233 11.77 -14.38 28.04
CA LYS A 233 12.22 -13.09 27.49
C LYS A 233 13.38 -13.27 26.50
N GLU A 234 14.35 -14.13 26.83
CA GLU A 234 15.46 -14.46 25.93
C GLU A 234 14.96 -15.15 24.66
N LYS A 235 14.06 -16.13 24.78
CA LYS A 235 13.41 -16.80 23.63
C LYS A 235 12.74 -15.78 22.71
N LEU A 236 11.91 -14.87 23.27
CA LEU A 236 11.26 -13.81 22.49
C LEU A 236 12.28 -12.90 21.79
N GLY A 237 13.32 -12.48 22.51
CA GLY A 237 14.41 -11.68 21.95
C GLY A 237 15.08 -12.33 20.75
N HIS A 238 15.35 -13.64 20.82
CA HIS A 238 15.89 -14.41 19.70
C HIS A 238 14.93 -14.47 18.52
N ILE A 239 13.64 -14.73 18.76
CA ILE A 239 12.62 -14.78 17.70
C ILE A 239 12.51 -13.43 16.98
N LEU A 240 12.35 -12.34 17.72
CA LEU A 240 12.25 -10.99 17.15
C LEU A 240 13.53 -10.57 16.42
N GLY A 241 14.69 -10.97 16.94
CA GLY A 241 15.99 -10.77 16.29
C GLY A 241 16.07 -11.50 14.94
N ASN A 242 15.60 -12.75 14.89
CA ASN A 242 15.56 -13.54 13.66
C ASN A 242 14.58 -12.96 12.63
N ILE A 243 13.37 -12.55 13.05
CA ILE A 243 12.40 -11.88 12.16
C ILE A 243 13.01 -10.60 11.57
N SER A 244 13.68 -9.80 12.40
CA SER A 244 14.31 -8.55 11.93
C SER A 244 15.47 -8.79 10.96
N LYS A 245 16.30 -9.81 11.24
CA LYS A 245 17.42 -10.20 10.38
C LYS A 245 16.93 -10.70 9.02
N THR A 246 15.96 -11.61 9.01
CA THR A 246 15.38 -12.16 7.77
C THR A 246 14.69 -11.07 6.95
N PHE A 247 13.92 -10.19 7.59
CA PHE A 247 13.31 -9.04 6.91
C PHE A 247 14.36 -8.11 6.29
N SER A 248 15.46 -7.82 7.00
CA SER A 248 16.54 -6.99 6.47
C SER A 248 17.28 -7.62 5.28
N ILE A 249 17.35 -8.95 5.21
CA ILE A 249 17.92 -9.66 4.06
C ILE A 249 16.99 -9.51 2.85
N LYS A 250 15.69 -9.83 3.02
CA LYS A 250 14.71 -9.72 1.94
C LYS A 250 14.56 -8.28 1.42
N LEU A 251 14.60 -7.29 2.32
CA LEU A 251 14.60 -5.87 1.94
C LEU A 251 15.78 -5.51 1.03
N LYS A 252 16.96 -6.09 1.26
CA LYS A 252 18.13 -5.84 0.40
C LYS A 252 17.96 -6.47 -0.97
N GLU A 253 17.35 -7.65 -1.04
CA GLU A 253 17.03 -8.34 -2.29
C GLU A 253 16.05 -7.50 -3.13
N GLU A 254 14.95 -7.04 -2.52
CA GLU A 254 13.95 -6.20 -3.19
C GLU A 254 14.53 -4.85 -3.66
N VAL A 255 15.41 -4.24 -2.89
CA VAL A 255 16.12 -3.00 -3.32
C VAL A 255 16.99 -3.26 -4.55
N GLU A 256 17.63 -4.42 -4.64
CA GLU A 256 18.45 -4.76 -5.81
C GLU A 256 17.59 -5.03 -7.04
N GLU A 257 16.40 -5.59 -6.85
CA GLU A 257 15.41 -5.79 -7.92
C GLU A 257 14.92 -4.46 -8.52
N ILE A 258 14.55 -3.47 -7.72
CA ILE A 258 14.19 -2.14 -8.24
C ILE A 258 15.34 -1.53 -9.04
N LYS A 259 16.58 -1.65 -8.54
CA LYS A 259 17.73 -1.12 -9.27
C LYS A 259 17.84 -1.78 -10.64
N ASN A 260 17.60 -3.08 -10.72
CA ASN A 260 17.61 -3.83 -11.97
C ASN A 260 16.48 -3.36 -12.92
N ILE A 261 15.25 -3.16 -12.40
CA ILE A 261 14.12 -2.60 -13.17
C ILE A 261 14.49 -1.23 -13.76
N ASN A 262 15.02 -0.33 -12.92
CA ASN A 262 15.48 1.00 -13.35
C ASN A 262 16.63 0.94 -14.36
N PHE A 263 17.54 -0.02 -14.20
CA PHE A 263 18.66 -0.22 -15.11
C PHE A 263 18.18 -0.68 -16.49
N LYS A 264 17.27 -1.66 -16.54
CA LYS A 264 16.65 -2.14 -17.79
C LYS A 264 15.95 -1.00 -18.54
N PHE A 265 15.11 -0.24 -17.84
CA PHE A 265 14.41 0.91 -18.43
C PHE A 265 15.39 1.94 -19.03
N ARG A 266 16.48 2.25 -18.31
CA ARG A 266 17.53 3.14 -18.81
C ARG A 266 18.21 2.60 -20.07
N ASP A 267 18.53 1.32 -20.09
CA ASP A 267 19.17 0.68 -21.25
C ASP A 267 18.25 0.67 -22.47
N GLU A 268 16.95 0.44 -22.29
CA GLU A 268 15.97 0.50 -23.36
C GLU A 268 15.78 1.93 -23.89
N MET A 269 15.69 2.93 -23.00
CA MET A 269 15.68 4.34 -23.38
C MET A 269 16.92 4.74 -24.18
N LYS A 270 18.09 4.20 -23.81
CA LYS A 270 19.34 4.43 -24.55
C LYS A 270 19.29 3.83 -25.96
N LYS A 271 18.81 2.57 -26.09
CA LYS A 271 18.63 1.92 -27.40
C LYS A 271 17.68 2.71 -28.29
N LEU A 272 16.56 3.15 -27.72
CA LEU A 272 15.57 3.96 -28.42
C LEU A 272 16.16 5.28 -28.91
N LYS A 273 16.95 5.97 -28.08
CA LYS A 273 17.64 7.19 -28.48
C LYS A 273 18.55 6.99 -29.70
N GLU A 274 19.27 5.88 -29.76
CA GLU A 274 20.11 5.55 -30.93
C GLU A 274 19.27 5.25 -32.18
N ILE A 275 18.13 4.56 -32.05
CA ILE A 275 17.17 4.32 -33.14
C ILE A 275 16.64 5.65 -33.70
N ILE A 276 16.17 6.55 -32.81
CA ILE A 276 15.67 7.87 -33.18
C ILE A 276 16.75 8.66 -33.94
N LYS A 277 17.98 8.66 -33.43
CA LYS A 277 19.12 9.35 -34.07
C LYS A 277 19.39 8.81 -35.47
N ALA A 278 19.44 7.49 -35.63
CA ALA A 278 19.68 6.84 -36.93
C ALA A 278 18.57 7.18 -37.94
N GLU A 279 17.31 7.24 -37.51
CA GLU A 279 16.20 7.56 -38.38
C GLU A 279 16.16 9.04 -38.79
N ILE A 280 16.54 9.94 -37.87
CA ILE A 280 16.75 11.38 -38.18
C ILE A 280 17.86 11.55 -39.22
N GLU A 281 18.95 10.79 -39.14
CA GLU A 281 20.04 10.85 -40.12
C GLU A 281 19.59 10.34 -41.51
N LYS A 282 18.78 9.27 -41.57
CA LYS A 282 18.21 8.77 -42.84
C LYS A 282 17.27 9.78 -43.50
N THR A 283 16.39 10.40 -42.72
CA THR A 283 15.45 11.42 -43.24
C THR A 283 16.17 12.65 -43.76
N LYS A 284 17.25 13.09 -43.09
CA LYS A 284 18.14 14.16 -43.60
C LYS A 284 18.79 13.82 -44.94
N LYS A 285 19.31 12.60 -45.11
CA LYS A 285 19.93 12.15 -46.37
C LYS A 285 18.94 12.11 -47.54
N LYS A 286 17.69 11.69 -47.29
CA LYS A 286 16.63 11.67 -48.32
C LYS A 286 16.28 13.07 -48.82
N LYS A 287 16.21 14.07 -47.93
CA LYS A 287 15.89 15.45 -48.31
C LYS A 287 16.97 16.08 -49.20
N GLY A 288 18.25 15.86 -48.89
CA GLY A 288 19.37 16.40 -49.67
C GLY A 288 19.64 15.73 -51.04
N HIS A 289 18.84 14.76 -51.47
CA HIS A 289 18.91 14.18 -52.83
C HIS A 289 17.82 14.72 -53.78
N ASN A 290 16.85 15.46 -53.25
CA ASN A 290 15.75 16.06 -54.01
C ASN A 290 15.95 17.57 -54.27
N GLU A 291 17.10 18.12 -53.88
CA GLU A 291 17.56 19.49 -54.19
C GLU A 291 18.66 19.44 -55.27
#